data_AF-A0A925BKM4-F1
#
_entry.id   AF-A0A925BKM4-F1
#
_cell.length_a   1.000
_cell.length_b   1.000
_cell.length_c   1.000
_cell.angle_alpha   90.00
_cell.angle_beta   90.00
_cell.angle_gamma   90.00
#
_symmetry.space_group_name_H-M   'P 1'
#
loop_
_entity.id
_entity.type
_entity.pdbx_description
1 polymer ?
#
loop_
_entity_poly.entity_id
_entity_poly.type
_entity_poly.pdbx_seq_one_letter_code
_entity_poly.pdbx_strand_id
1 'polypeptide(L)'
;MPTPLYLDMARLGPMSPLAQRLLQDFSRLTAEDPASPHIEDFLRLGFAALPTEARARFESLSAWSGLAGLKTSLRRFDETPDNTSVLIAGRSRSLMKLAA
;
A
#
# COMPACT_ATOMS: atom_id res chain seq x y z
N MET A 1 34.25 6.26 12.52
CA MET A 1 33.21 7.30 12.54
C MET A 1 31.87 6.61 12.78
N PRO A 2 31.31 6.66 14.00
CA PRO A 2 30.00 6.09 14.24
C PRO A 2 28.95 6.94 13.51
N THR A 3 28.25 6.34 12.55
CA THR A 3 27.14 6.99 11.85
C THR A 3 26.00 7.17 12.84
N PRO A 4 25.45 8.39 13.02
CA PRO A 4 24.32 8.59 13.92
C PRO A 4 23.13 7.75 13.43
N LEU A 5 22.75 6.77 14.24
CA LEU A 5 21.56 5.96 14.03
C LEU A 5 20.35 6.87 14.27
N TYR A 6 19.81 7.44 13.19
CA TYR A 6 18.61 8.29 13.26
C TYR A 6 17.40 7.40 13.57
N LEU A 7 17.02 7.34 14.84
CA LEU A 7 15.94 6.49 15.37
C LEU A 7 14.58 6.78 14.71
N ASP A 8 14.42 7.90 14.02
CA ASP A 8 13.19 8.24 13.29
C ASP A 8 13.05 7.53 11.93
N MET A 9 14.13 6.95 11.38
CA MET A 9 14.03 6.07 10.20
C MET A 9 13.23 4.79 10.49
N ALA A 10 12.99 4.45 11.75
CA ALA A 10 12.16 3.32 12.14
C ALA A 10 10.65 3.59 11.98
N ARG A 11 10.23 4.86 11.85
CA ARG A 11 8.80 5.21 11.70
C ARG A 11 8.39 5.35 10.24
N LEU A 12 9.24 5.99 9.44
CA LEU A 12 9.14 6.09 7.99
C LEU A 12 10.56 5.91 7.45
N GLY A 13 10.90 4.69 7.05
CA GLY A 13 12.15 4.44 6.34
C GLY A 13 12.24 5.26 5.05
N PRO A 14 13.44 5.43 4.47
CA PRO A 14 13.59 6.19 3.24
C PRO A 14 12.69 5.62 2.13
N MET A 15 11.73 6.42 1.68
CA MET A 15 10.86 6.06 0.56
C MET A 15 11.54 6.37 -0.76
N SER A 16 11.40 5.47 -1.74
CA SER A 16 11.78 5.77 -3.11
C SER A 16 10.97 6.97 -3.66
N PRO A 17 11.49 7.73 -4.63
CA PRO A 17 10.73 8.83 -5.25
C PRO A 17 9.39 8.39 -5.87
N LEU A 18 9.25 7.11 -6.25
CA LEU A 18 7.98 6.55 -6.71
C LEU A 18 6.99 6.37 -5.55
N ALA A 19 7.46 5.79 -4.44
CA ALA A 19 6.62 5.58 -3.25
C ALA A 19 6.12 6.91 -2.66
N GLN A 20 6.95 7.96 -2.69
CA GLN A 20 6.55 9.31 -2.26
C GLN A 20 5.43 9.88 -3.14
N ARG A 21 5.55 9.77 -4.47
CA ARG A 21 4.51 10.24 -5.41
C ARG A 21 3.20 9.48 -5.23
N LEU A 22 3.28 8.16 -5.10
CA LEU A 22 2.11 7.31 -4.83
C LEU A 22 1.39 7.72 -3.54
N LEU A 23 2.14 7.98 -2.47
CA LEU A 23 1.57 8.44 -1.20
C LEU A 23 0.87 9.80 -1.33
N GLN A 24 1.46 10.73 -2.09
CA GLN A 24 0.86 12.04 -2.35
C GLN A 24 -0.45 11.93 -3.12
N ASP A 25 -0.47 11.19 -4.24
CA ASP A 25 -1.69 11.00 -5.03
C ASP A 25 -2.76 10.19 -4.28
N PHE A 26 -2.35 9.22 -3.46
CA PHE A 26 -3.29 8.49 -2.61
C PHE A 26 -3.93 9.42 -1.57
N SER A 27 -3.13 10.26 -0.92
CA SER A 27 -3.63 11.24 0.05
C SER A 27 -4.63 12.19 -0.61
N ARG A 28 -4.31 12.67 -1.82
CA ARG A 28 -5.22 13.53 -2.61
C ARG A 28 -6.52 12.82 -2.98
N LEU A 29 -6.44 11.58 -3.50
CA LEU A 29 -7.61 10.77 -3.83
C LEU A 29 -8.56 10.65 -2.62
N THR A 30 -8.01 10.31 -1.45
CA THR A 30 -8.82 10.15 -0.23
C THR A 30 -9.37 11.46 0.34
N ALA A 31 -8.71 12.59 0.08
CA ALA A 31 -9.18 13.90 0.51
C ALA A 31 -10.31 14.44 -0.38
N GLU A 32 -10.24 14.16 -1.68
CA GLU A 32 -11.22 14.62 -2.67
C GLU A 32 -12.51 13.79 -2.66
N ASP A 33 -12.43 12.50 -2.33
CA ASP A 33 -13.60 11.61 -2.27
C ASP A 33 -13.51 10.58 -1.12
N PRO A 34 -13.65 11.01 0.15
CA PRO A 34 -13.34 10.18 1.33
C PRO A 34 -14.27 8.98 1.55
N ALA A 35 -15.43 8.92 0.89
CA ALA A 35 -16.43 7.86 1.06
C ALA A 35 -16.74 7.11 -0.25
N SER A 36 -15.87 7.24 -1.26
CA SER A 36 -16.07 6.60 -2.54
C SER A 36 -16.06 5.08 -2.41
N PRO A 37 -17.05 4.35 -2.96
CA PRO A 37 -16.95 2.90 -3.12
C PRO A 37 -15.74 2.52 -4.00
N HIS A 38 -15.28 3.45 -4.86
CA HIS A 38 -14.10 3.26 -5.70
C HIS A 38 -12.80 3.16 -4.90
N ILE A 39 -12.72 3.69 -3.68
CA ILE A 39 -11.51 3.56 -2.85
C ILE A 39 -11.35 2.11 -2.40
N GLU A 40 -12.43 1.44 -1.99
CA GLU A 40 -12.36 0.04 -1.57
C GLU A 40 -11.95 -0.86 -2.75
N ASP A 41 -12.58 -0.67 -3.90
CA ASP A 41 -12.21 -1.42 -5.10
C ASP A 41 -10.80 -1.08 -5.59
N PHE A 42 -10.34 0.17 -5.48
CA PHE A 42 -8.96 0.55 -5.76
C PHE A 42 -7.96 -0.14 -4.82
N LEU A 43 -8.24 -0.18 -3.50
CA LEU A 43 -7.38 -0.86 -2.54
C LEU A 43 -7.30 -2.36 -2.86
N ARG A 44 -8.42 -2.98 -3.21
CA ARG A 44 -8.52 -4.42 -3.47
C ARG A 44 -7.97 -4.84 -4.83
N LEU A 45 -8.40 -4.18 -5.90
CA LEU A 45 -8.17 -4.55 -7.31
C LEU A 45 -7.07 -3.72 -7.97
N GLY A 46 -6.64 -2.62 -7.35
CA GLY A 46 -5.59 -1.74 -7.86
C GLY A 46 -6.10 -0.62 -8.75
N PHE A 47 -5.16 0.04 -9.43
CA PHE A 47 -5.41 1.24 -10.24
C PHE A 47 -6.51 1.08 -11.30
N ALA A 48 -6.66 -0.12 -11.87
CA ALA A 48 -7.67 -0.38 -12.90
C ALA A 48 -9.12 -0.24 -12.42
N ALA A 49 -9.36 -0.28 -11.11
CA ALA A 49 -10.69 -0.09 -10.53
C ALA A 49 -11.09 1.37 -10.35
N LEU A 50 -10.17 2.32 -10.54
CA LEU A 50 -10.52 3.73 -10.53
C LEU A 50 -11.28 4.12 -11.81
N PRO A 51 -12.26 5.03 -11.70
CA PRO A 51 -12.88 5.65 -12.88
C PRO A 51 -11.83 6.22 -13.83
N THR A 52 -12.08 6.19 -15.14
CA THR A 52 -11.13 6.65 -16.17
C THR A 52 -10.63 8.08 -15.93
N GLU A 53 -11.50 8.97 -15.49
CA GLU A 53 -11.16 10.36 -15.14
C GLU A 53 -10.19 10.42 -13.96
N ALA A 54 -10.41 9.61 -12.92
CA ALA A 54 -9.53 9.52 -11.77
C ALA A 54 -8.16 8.91 -12.15
N ARG A 55 -8.13 7.91 -13.04
CA ARG A 55 -6.88 7.32 -13.54
C ARG A 55 -6.00 8.35 -14.25
N ALA A 56 -6.60 9.21 -15.08
CA ALA A 56 -5.86 10.29 -15.75
C ALA A 56 -5.32 11.33 -14.74
N ARG A 57 -6.03 11.59 -13.64
CA ARG A 57 -5.65 12.58 -12.63
C ARG A 57 -4.60 12.08 -11.63
N PHE A 58 -4.57 10.78 -11.36
CA PHE A 58 -3.74 10.15 -10.33
C PHE A 58 -2.82 9.07 -10.92
N GLU A 59 -2.09 9.40 -11.98
CA GLU A 59 -1.29 8.45 -12.76
C GLU A 59 -0.25 7.69 -11.91
N SER A 60 0.31 8.30 -10.86
CA SER A 60 1.30 7.63 -10.02
C SER A 60 0.73 6.43 -9.24
N LEU A 61 -0.60 6.37 -9.08
CA LEU A 61 -1.29 5.23 -8.49
C LEU A 61 -1.26 3.99 -9.39
N SER A 62 -0.85 4.11 -10.66
CA SER A 62 -0.67 2.97 -11.58
C SER A 62 0.32 1.92 -11.06
N ALA A 63 1.25 2.31 -10.20
CA ALA A 63 2.17 1.37 -9.54
C ALA A 63 1.48 0.50 -8.48
N TRP A 64 0.25 0.83 -8.05
CA TRP A 64 -0.54 0.01 -7.15
C TRP A 64 -1.37 -1.04 -7.90
N SER A 65 -0.96 -2.30 -7.72
CA SER A 65 -1.57 -3.48 -8.35
C SER A 65 -2.63 -4.18 -7.48
N GLY A 66 -3.11 -3.51 -6.43
CA GLY A 66 -4.08 -4.07 -5.50
C GLY A 66 -3.48 -5.09 -4.53
N LEU A 67 -4.36 -5.70 -3.72
CA LEU A 67 -3.96 -6.67 -2.70
C LEU A 67 -3.32 -7.93 -3.30
N ALA A 68 -3.77 -8.37 -4.48
CA ALA A 68 -3.19 -9.53 -5.16
C ALA A 68 -1.72 -9.28 -5.57
N GLY A 69 -1.43 -8.10 -6.10
CA GLY A 69 -0.08 -7.68 -6.44
C GLY A 69 0.81 -7.55 -5.21
N LEU A 70 0.30 -6.93 -4.13
CA LEU A 70 1.02 -6.83 -2.85
C LEU A 70 1.38 -8.22 -2.29
N LYS A 71 0.42 -9.15 -2.23
CA LYS A 71 0.67 -10.51 -1.75
C LYS A 71 1.72 -11.24 -2.59
N THR A 72 1.69 -11.07 -3.92
CA THR A 72 2.70 -11.61 -4.82
C THR A 72 4.08 -11.04 -4.53
N SER A 73 4.19 -9.73 -4.33
CA SER A 73 5.45 -9.07 -3.98
C SER A 73 6.00 -9.54 -2.63
N LEU A 74 5.14 -9.77 -1.63
CA LEU A 74 5.55 -10.28 -0.33
C LEU A 74 6.10 -11.71 -0.42
N ARG A 75 5.46 -12.60 -1.18
CA ARG A 75 6.00 -13.96 -1.41
C ARG A 75 7.37 -13.92 -2.08
N ARG A 76 7.54 -13.06 -3.08
CA ARG A 76 8.83 -12.89 -3.77
C ARG A 76 9.91 -12.34 -2.83
N PHE A 77 9.53 -11.43 -1.94
CA PHE A 77 10.45 -10.84 -0.97
C PHE A 77 10.95 -11.87 0.06
N ASP A 78 10.06 -12.76 0.52
CA ASP A 78 10.37 -13.81 1.51
C ASP A 78 10.71 -15.16 0.87
N GLU A 79 10.98 -15.17 -0.45
CA GLU A 79 11.29 -16.36 -1.26
C GLU A 79 10.35 -17.56 -1.04
N THR A 80 9.09 -17.28 -0.70
CA THR A 80 8.11 -18.27 -0.29
C THR A 80 7.39 -18.89 -1.50
N PRO A 81 7.02 -20.19 -1.47
CA PRO A 81 6.28 -20.81 -2.57
C PRO A 81 4.98 -20.07 -2.93
N ASP A 82 4.64 -20.05 -4.23
CA ASP A 82 3.47 -19.33 -4.77
C ASP A 82 2.12 -19.74 -4.17
N ASN A 83 2.02 -20.99 -3.70
CA ASN A 83 0.82 -21.53 -3.06
C ASN A 83 0.66 -21.10 -1.59
N THR A 84 1.62 -20.37 -1.03
CA THR A 84 1.58 -19.95 0.37
C THR A 84 0.55 -18.86 0.58
N SER A 85 -0.31 -19.05 1.57
CA SER A 85 -1.33 -18.07 1.94
C SER A 85 -0.69 -16.85 2.58
N VAL A 86 -0.86 -15.68 1.95
CA VAL A 86 -0.46 -14.39 2.54
C VAL A 86 -1.71 -13.72 3.09
N LEU A 87 -1.73 -13.54 4.40
CA LEU A 87 -2.79 -12.85 5.13
C LEU A 87 -2.35 -11.42 5.43
N ILE A 88 -3.19 -10.45 5.07
CA ILE A 88 -2.95 -9.05 5.39
C ILE A 88 -3.93 -8.67 6.50
N ALA A 89 -3.36 -8.40 7.67
CA ALA A 89 -4.08 -7.95 8.84
C ALA A 89 -4.10 -6.42 8.85
N GLY A 90 -5.28 -5.81 8.71
CA GLY A 90 -5.44 -4.40 9.09
C GLY A 90 -5.28 -4.28 10.60
N ARG A 91 -4.70 -3.17 11.09
CA ARG A 91 -4.74 -2.82 12.52
C ARG A 91 -6.17 -2.48 12.94
N SER A 92 -7.06 -3.46 12.92
CA SER A 92 -8.24 -3.44 13.77
C SER A 92 -7.78 -3.90 15.15
N ARG A 93 -8.24 -3.23 16.20
CA ARG A 93 -7.93 -3.52 17.61
C ARG A 93 -8.15 -5.01 18.00
N SER A 94 -8.86 -5.77 17.18
CA SER A 94 -9.17 -7.18 17.37
C SER A 94 -8.05 -8.15 16.97
N LEU A 95 -7.18 -7.81 16.01
CA LEU A 95 -6.16 -8.74 15.49
C LEU A 95 -4.98 -8.97 16.46
N MET A 96 -4.70 -8.03 17.36
CA MET A 96 -3.73 -8.24 18.44
C MET A 96 -4.17 -9.29 19.47
N LYS A 97 -5.44 -9.71 19.48
CA LYS A 97 -5.90 -10.79 20.38
C LYS A 97 -5.52 -12.19 19.89
N LEU A 98 -5.13 -12.35 18.63
CA LEU A 98 -4.77 -13.65 18.05
C LEU A 98 -3.28 -13.98 18.18
N ALA A 99 -2.46 -13.02 18.61
CA ALA A 99 -1.00 -13.17 18.73
C ALA A 99 -0.53 -13.20 20.20
N ALA A 100 -1.44 -13.45 21.15
CA ALA A 100 -1.15 -13.58 22.58
C ALA A 100 -1.39 -15.02 23.06
#